data_AF-A0A1E7EIA9-F1
#
_entry.id   AF-A0A1E7EIA9-F1
#
_cell.length_a   1.000
_cell.length_b   1.000
_cell.length_c   1.000
_cell.angle_alpha   90.00
_cell.angle_beta   90.00
_cell.angle_gamma   90.00
#
_symmetry.space_group_name_H-M   'P 1'
#
loop_
_entity.id
_entity.type
_entity.pdbx_description
1 polymer ?
#
loop_
_entity_poly.entity_id
_entity_poly.type
_entity_poly.pdbx_seq_one_letter_code
_entity_poly.pdbx_strand_id
1 'polypeptide(L)'
;MGQYDDSSGGDKGMPRSTSWWSSLIFGWYTPVLVHIQSKIDMGESPNLGKEEGIPQLPKEDSVAQVDDLFGTIWKQELIDYPKDPNLEKCLFKAFSRPFLGAFILNIVATSASFVGPV
;
A
#
# COMPACT_ATOMS: atom_id res chain seq x y z
N MET A 1 7.25 -36.76 11.53
CA MET A 1 8.22 -36.01 12.35
C MET A 1 8.92 -35.03 11.42
N GLY A 2 8.60 -33.75 11.55
CA GLY A 2 9.04 -32.69 10.67
C GLY A 2 8.42 -31.41 11.20
N GLN A 3 8.95 -30.96 12.34
CA GLN A 3 8.68 -29.64 12.91
C GLN A 3 9.16 -28.61 11.89
N TYR A 4 8.25 -27.77 11.40
CA TYR A 4 8.63 -26.48 10.87
C TYR A 4 8.70 -25.53 12.06
N ASP A 5 9.92 -25.24 12.48
CA ASP A 5 10.22 -24.19 13.44
C ASP A 5 9.89 -22.84 12.77
N ASP A 6 8.73 -22.27 13.10
CA ASP A 6 8.45 -20.85 12.85
C ASP A 6 9.24 -20.00 13.86
N SER A 7 10.55 -19.94 13.64
CA SER A 7 11.44 -18.97 14.27
C SER A 7 11.08 -17.57 13.80
N SER A 8 10.43 -16.81 14.69
CA SER A 8 10.79 -15.43 15.06
C SER A 8 11.44 -14.59 13.94
N GLY A 9 10.68 -14.32 12.88
CA GLY A 9 11.03 -13.34 11.86
C GLY A 9 10.43 -12.00 12.23
N GLY A 10 11.20 -11.17 12.93
CA GLY A 10 10.78 -9.82 13.34
C GLY A 10 10.21 -9.02 12.16
N ASP A 11 9.08 -8.34 12.41
CA ASP A 11 8.40 -7.45 11.47
C ASP A 11 9.39 -6.43 10.85
N LYS A 12 9.94 -6.75 9.68
CA LYS A 12 10.62 -5.82 8.76
C LYS A 12 9.65 -5.28 7.71
N GLY A 13 8.36 -5.24 8.04
CA GLY A 13 7.36 -4.50 7.28
C GLY A 13 7.65 -3.00 7.33
N MET A 14 7.19 -2.23 6.34
CA MET A 14 7.04 -0.79 6.51
C MET A 14 6.53 -0.52 7.93
N PRO A 15 7.21 0.29 8.76
CA PRO A 15 6.62 0.71 10.01
C PRO A 15 5.37 1.47 9.58
N ARG A 16 4.18 0.90 9.82
CA ARG A 16 3.03 1.72 10.16
C ARG A 16 3.52 2.54 11.33
N SER A 17 4.05 3.73 11.02
CA SER A 17 4.68 4.58 12.00
C SER A 17 3.66 4.72 13.11
N THR A 18 4.10 4.55 14.35
CA THR A 18 3.29 4.60 15.57
C THR A 18 2.46 5.88 15.73
N SER A 19 2.62 6.86 14.82
CA SER A 19 1.86 8.10 14.72
C SER A 19 1.24 8.30 13.33
N TRP A 20 -0.06 8.59 13.31
CA TRP A 20 -0.84 8.98 12.11
C TRP A 20 -0.20 10.15 11.33
N TRP A 21 0.46 11.08 12.03
CA TRP A 21 1.13 12.22 11.41
C TRP A 21 2.31 11.82 10.53
N SER A 22 3.10 10.82 10.94
CA SER A 22 4.25 10.37 10.16
C SER A 22 3.80 9.65 8.88
N SER A 23 2.61 9.02 8.87
CA SER A 23 2.01 8.51 7.63
C SER A 23 1.57 9.63 6.69
N LEU A 24 1.11 10.76 7.21
CA LEU A 24 0.60 11.87 6.39
C LEU A 24 1.73 12.67 5.72
N ILE A 25 2.83 12.90 6.43
CA ILE A 25 4.00 13.64 5.90
C ILE A 25 5.07 12.71 5.31
N PHE A 26 4.78 11.42 5.17
CA PHE A 26 5.74 10.40 4.73
C PHE A 26 7.03 10.35 5.58
N GLY A 27 6.94 10.67 6.87
CA GLY A 27 8.09 10.74 7.78
C GLY A 27 8.83 9.42 7.91
N TRP A 28 8.13 8.30 7.73
CA TRP A 28 8.70 6.95 7.70
C TRP A 28 9.70 6.72 6.55
N TYR A 29 9.65 7.53 5.48
CA TYR A 29 10.54 7.41 4.32
C TYR A 29 11.89 8.13 4.53
N THR A 30 11.94 9.05 5.49
CA THR A 30 13.14 9.85 5.80
C THR A 30 14.42 9.03 6.01
N PRO A 31 14.42 7.91 6.75
CA PRO A 31 15.63 7.10 6.93
C PRO A 31 16.18 6.52 5.63
N VAL A 32 15.31 6.17 4.67
CA VAL A 32 15.72 5.67 3.35
C VAL A 32 16.44 6.78 2.58
N LEU A 33 15.92 8.01 2.62
CA LEU A 33 16.53 9.18 1.99
C LEU A 33 17.90 9.52 2.59
N VAL A 34 18.02 9.50 3.92
CA VAL A 34 19.28 9.76 4.63
C VAL A 34 20.34 8.71 4.28
N HIS A 35 19.94 7.43 4.17
CA HIS A 35 20.83 6.35 3.77
C HIS A 35 21.36 6.52 2.34
N ILE A 36 20.48 6.91 1.40
CA ILE A 36 20.86 7.20 0.02
C ILE A 36 21.84 8.38 -0.03
N GLN A 37 21.56 9.46 0.70
CA GLN A 37 22.44 10.63 0.76
C GLN A 37 23.81 10.28 1.33
N SER A 38 23.85 9.51 2.41
CA SER A 38 25.10 9.03 3.02
C SER A 38 25.98 8.25 2.04
N LYS A 39 25.39 7.39 1.19
CA LYS A 39 26.14 6.65 0.16
C LYS A 39 26.73 7.56 -0.91
N ILE A 40 25.98 8.59 -1.32
CA ILE A 40 26.44 9.60 -2.27
C ILE A 40 27.63 10.37 -1.69
N ASP A 41 27.54 10.79 -0.43
CA ASP A 41 28.59 11.55 0.24
C ASP A 41 29.88 10.72 0.42
N MET A 42 29.76 9.39 0.51
CA MET A 42 30.88 8.44 0.55
C MET A 42 31.44 8.09 -0.84
N GLY A 43 30.88 8.63 -1.93
CA GLY A 43 31.30 8.34 -3.30
C GLY A 43 30.89 6.94 -3.79
N GLU A 44 29.99 6.27 -3.07
CA GLU A 44 29.46 4.96 -3.45
C GLU A 44 28.24 5.13 -4.37
N SER A 45 28.03 4.16 -5.27
CA SER A 45 26.81 4.14 -6.08
C SER A 45 25.59 3.99 -5.16
N PRO A 46 24.54 4.82 -5.31
CA PRO A 46 23.30 4.73 -4.53
C PRO A 46 22.44 3.53 -4.99
N ASN A 47 23.07 2.39 -5.27
CA ASN A 47 22.37 1.16 -5.53
C ASN A 47 21.80 0.68 -4.19
N LEU A 48 20.49 0.84 -4.04
CA LEU A 48 19.72 0.07 -3.09
C LEU A 48 19.84 -1.38 -3.56
N GLY A 49 20.70 -2.17 -2.92
CA GLY A 49 20.75 -3.61 -3.14
C GLY A 49 19.33 -4.17 -2.99
N LYS A 50 19.02 -5.21 -3.75
CA LYS A 50 17.66 -5.79 -3.86
C LYS A 50 17.00 -6.13 -2.51
N GLU A 51 17.79 -6.20 -1.43
CA GLU A 51 17.34 -6.66 -0.11
C GLU A 51 17.57 -5.67 1.04
N GLU A 52 18.40 -4.63 0.88
CA GLU A 52 18.90 -3.84 2.03
C GLU A 52 18.27 -2.46 2.22
N GLY A 53 17.28 -2.08 1.41
CA GLY A 53 16.66 -0.75 1.54
C GLY A 53 15.23 -0.63 1.04
N ILE A 54 14.64 -1.75 0.58
CA ILE A 54 13.25 -1.76 0.13
C ILE A 54 12.40 -2.28 1.29
N PRO A 55 11.55 -1.43 1.90
CA PRO A 55 10.68 -1.89 2.96
C PRO A 55 9.69 -2.92 2.40
N GLN A 56 9.39 -3.95 3.18
CA GLN A 56 8.42 -4.96 2.74
C GLN A 56 7.02 -4.33 2.62
N LEU A 57 6.28 -4.81 1.62
CA LEU A 57 4.90 -4.41 1.37
C LEU A 57 4.05 -4.64 2.63
N PRO A 58 3.10 -3.73 2.93
CA PRO A 58 2.10 -3.98 3.95
C PRO A 58 1.36 -5.29 3.70
N LYS A 59 1.02 -6.02 4.77
CA LYS A 59 0.29 -7.29 4.67
C LYS A 59 -1.03 -7.13 3.91
N GLU A 60 -1.69 -5.98 4.05
CA GLU A 60 -2.95 -5.62 3.40
C GLU A 60 -2.84 -5.54 1.87
N ASP A 61 -1.68 -5.15 1.36
CA ASP A 61 -1.41 -5.05 -0.08
C ASP A 61 -0.75 -6.33 -0.63
N SER A 62 -0.66 -7.37 0.19
CA SER A 62 -0.14 -8.66 -0.26
C SER A 62 -1.12 -9.34 -1.23
N VAL A 63 -0.56 -10.09 -2.18
CA VAL A 63 -1.35 -10.84 -3.17
C VAL A 63 -2.39 -11.73 -2.50
N ALA A 64 -2.03 -12.39 -1.39
CA ALA A 64 -2.94 -13.28 -0.67
C ALA A 64 -4.16 -12.54 -0.10
N GLN A 65 -3.98 -11.34 0.47
CA GLN A 65 -5.09 -10.56 1.03
C GLN A 65 -6.01 -9.99 -0.06
N VAL A 66 -5.41 -9.48 -1.15
CA VAL A 66 -6.16 -8.95 -2.29
C VAL A 66 -6.96 -10.04 -2.99
N ASP A 67 -6.36 -11.23 -3.17
CA ASP A 67 -7.00 -12.38 -3.81
C ASP A 67 -8.15 -12.94 -2.95
N ASP A 68 -7.97 -13.03 -1.63
CA ASP A 68 -9.02 -13.50 -0.72
C ASP A 68 -10.23 -12.55 -0.68
N LEU A 69 -9.98 -11.23 -0.60
CA LEU A 69 -11.01 -10.19 -0.63
C LEU A 69 -11.81 -10.26 -1.94
N PHE A 70 -11.11 -10.23 -3.07
CA PHE A 70 -11.75 -10.25 -4.38
C PHE A 70 -12.45 -11.59 -4.64
N GLY A 71 -11.82 -12.71 -4.28
CA GLY A 71 -12.36 -14.05 -4.43
C GLY A 71 -13.65 -14.25 -3.64
N THR A 72 -13.75 -13.69 -2.44
CA THR A 72 -15.00 -13.73 -1.64
C THR A 72 -16.12 -12.94 -2.31
N ILE A 73 -15.83 -11.74 -2.82
CA ILE A 73 -16.81 -10.90 -3.51
C ILE A 73 -17.27 -11.55 -4.82
N TRP A 74 -16.34 -12.12 -5.58
CA TRP A 74 -16.63 -12.81 -6.82
C TRP A 74 -17.49 -14.06 -6.61
N LYS A 75 -17.16 -14.89 -5.61
CA LYS A 75 -17.99 -16.06 -5.24
C LYS A 75 -19.41 -15.63 -4.88
N GLN A 76 -19.57 -14.53 -4.16
CA GLN A 76 -20.90 -14.00 -3.83
C GLN A 76 -21.67 -13.56 -5.09
N GLU A 77 -21.03 -12.86 -6.03
CA GLU A 77 -21.69 -12.44 -7.27
C GLU A 77 -22.11 -13.64 -8.14
N LEU A 78 -21.32 -14.72 -8.16
CA LEU A 78 -21.70 -15.97 -8.85
C LEU A 78 -22.94 -16.65 -8.23
N ILE A 79 -23.12 -16.53 -6.90
CA ILE A 79 -24.30 -17.06 -6.20
C ILE A 79 -25.52 -16.18 -6.47
N ASP A 80 -25.35 -14.86 -6.40
CA ASP A 80 -26.44 -13.89 -6.53
C ASP A 80 -26.92 -13.75 -8.00
N TYR A 81 -25.99 -13.84 -8.96
CA TYR A 81 -26.23 -13.61 -10.39
C TYR A 81 -25.66 -14.75 -11.27
N PRO A 82 -26.18 -15.98 -11.14
CA PRO A 82 -25.60 -17.16 -11.80
C PRO A 82 -25.69 -17.15 -13.33
N LYS A 83 -26.56 -16.32 -13.92
CA LYS A 83 -26.77 -16.24 -15.37
C LYS A 83 -25.96 -15.12 -16.05
N ASP A 84 -25.58 -14.08 -15.31
CA ASP A 84 -24.87 -12.92 -15.85
C ASP A 84 -24.02 -12.25 -14.76
N PRO A 85 -22.92 -12.89 -14.34
CA PRO A 85 -22.03 -12.32 -13.32
C PRO A 85 -21.18 -11.19 -13.93
N ASN A 86 -21.11 -10.06 -13.22
CA ASN A 86 -20.36 -8.89 -13.68
C ASN A 86 -19.06 -8.68 -12.89
N LEU A 87 -17.93 -8.82 -13.59
CA LEU A 87 -16.59 -8.70 -13.00
C LEU A 87 -16.26 -7.25 -12.60
N GLU A 88 -16.61 -6.28 -13.44
CA GLU A 88 -16.32 -4.86 -13.20
C GLU A 88 -17.02 -4.36 -11.93
N LYS A 89 -18.26 -4.79 -11.72
CA LYS A 89 -19.03 -4.51 -10.52
C LYS A 89 -18.35 -5.09 -9.27
N CYS A 90 -17.78 -6.29 -9.35
CA CYS A 90 -17.04 -6.91 -8.26
C CYS A 90 -15.75 -6.16 -7.95
N LEU A 91 -14.99 -5.76 -8.97
CA LEU A 91 -13.79 -4.95 -8.84
C LEU A 91 -14.10 -3.61 -8.15
N PHE A 92 -15.16 -2.93 -8.63
CA PHE A 92 -15.58 -1.68 -8.02
C PHE A 92 -16.04 -1.87 -6.58
N LYS A 93 -16.77 -2.94 -6.27
CA LYS A 93 -17.20 -3.24 -4.90
C LYS A 93 -16.02 -3.52 -3.97
N ALA A 94 -15.00 -4.23 -4.45
CA ALA A 94 -13.80 -4.56 -3.67
C ALA A 94 -12.95 -3.32 -3.35
N PHE A 95 -12.76 -2.42 -4.32
CA PHE A 95 -11.78 -1.33 -4.22
C PHE A 95 -12.39 0.07 -4.18
N SER A 96 -13.70 0.27 -4.31
CA SER A 96 -14.31 1.62 -4.37
C SER A 96 -13.99 2.52 -3.19
N ARG A 97 -13.85 1.97 -1.97
CA ARG A 97 -13.60 2.74 -0.75
C ARG A 97 -12.34 3.61 -0.83
N PRO A 98 -11.13 3.06 -1.10
CA PRO A 98 -9.93 3.89 -1.25
C PRO A 98 -10.03 4.86 -2.43
N PHE A 99 -10.63 4.44 -3.56
CA PHE A 99 -10.81 5.33 -4.73
C PHE A 99 -11.67 6.55 -4.41
N LEU A 100 -12.77 6.36 -3.68
CA LEU A 100 -13.68 7.45 -3.33
C LEU A 100 -13.02 8.46 -2.37
N GLY A 101 -12.23 7.97 -1.41
CA GLY A 101 -11.46 8.82 -0.51
C GLY A 101 -10.46 9.71 -1.26
N ALA A 102 -9.70 9.12 -2.19
CA ALA A 102 -8.76 9.86 -3.03
C ALA A 102 -9.46 10.87 -3.94
N PHE A 103 -10.62 10.52 -4.49
CA PHE A 103 -11.42 11.39 -5.34
C PHE A 103 -11.88 12.66 -4.59
N ILE A 104 -12.39 12.51 -3.37
CA ILE A 104 -12.82 13.64 -2.52
C ILE A 104 -11.63 14.56 -2.21
N LEU A 105 -10.48 13.99 -1.82
CA LEU A 105 -9.27 14.77 -1.56
C LEU A 105 -8.83 15.56 -2.79
N ASN A 106 -8.92 14.96 -3.98
CA ASN A 106 -8.58 15.63 -5.23
C ASN A 106 -9.52 16.80 -5.54
N ILE A 107 -10.83 16.66 -5.28
CA ILE A 107 -11.79 17.77 -5.42
C ILE A 107 -11.41 18.94 -4.50
N VAL A 108 -11.11 18.65 -3.23
CA VAL A 108 -10.72 19.69 -2.26
C VAL A 108 -9.43 20.38 -2.71
N ALA A 109 -8.42 19.63 -3.12
CA ALA A 109 -7.15 20.18 -3.60
C ALA A 109 -7.36 21.06 -4.85
N THR A 110 -8.16 20.60 -5.80
CA THR A 110 -8.50 21.36 -7.02
C THR A 110 -9.33 22.60 -6.70
N SER A 111 -10.24 22.54 -5.72
CA SER A 111 -11.03 23.70 -5.31
C SER A 111 -10.17 24.75 -4.60
N ALA A 112 -9.20 24.31 -3.78
CA ALA A 112 -8.26 25.20 -3.12
C ALA A 112 -7.35 25.95 -4.10
N SER A 113 -6.96 25.32 -5.22
CA SER A 113 -6.16 25.99 -6.25
C SER A 113 -6.93 27.10 -6.98
N PHE A 114 -8.26 27.04 -7.05
CA PHE A 114 -9.10 28.12 -7.59
C PHE A 114 -9.24 29.32 -6.64
N VAL A 115 -8.99 29.16 -5.34
CA VAL A 115 -9.06 30.22 -4.32
C VAL A 115 -7.66 30.79 -4.01
N GLY A 116 -6.61 30.20 -4.56
CA GLY A 116 -5.25 30.75 -4.50
C GLY A 116 -5.15 32.11 -5.22
N PRO A 117 -4.18 32.97 -4.84
CA PRO A 117 -4.04 34.30 -5.43
C PRO A 117 -3.86 34.22 -6.95
N VAL A 118 -4.64 35.05 -7.66
CA VAL A 118 -4.55 35.30 -9.11
C VAL A 118 -3.30 36.13 -9.41
#